data_AF-A0A4S1GXJ3-F1
#
_entry.id   AF-A0A4S1GXJ3-F1
#
_cell.length_a   1.000
_cell.length_b   1.000
_cell.length_c   1.000
_cell.angle_alpha   90.00
_cell.angle_beta   90.00
_cell.angle_gamma   90.00
#
_symmetry.space_group_name_H-M   'P 1'
#
loop_
_entity.id
_entity.type
_entity.pdbx_description
1 polymer ?
#
loop_
_entity_poly.entity_id
_entity_poly.type
_entity_poly.pdbx_seq_one_letter_code
_entity_poly.pdbx_strand_id
1 'polypeptide(L)'
;MTDIKAETSLRRFSGEFRWAGYLLGFGLGGFFDGIVLHQLLQWHHLLSGLEQARLDIRLLILWDGIFHALMYLIAIIGLCLLWRARNEFPAPGADRLMFANAVVGFGGWHVLDSIVSHWLLGIHRVRMDVDNPLFWDLLWFTMFGLIPLTIGWIMRRSGSKRGSGVPRSPFLLVVAALTAGPLALLPPSDQSQVAVLFSPGTNELDAFAAIAAVNGRIIASDASGQLWAVDMPADGNPLELYRHGALLVSNAALPLGCFNWTRA
;
A
#
# COMPACT_ATOMS: atom_id res chain seq x y z
N MET A 1 -12.73 14.56 -37.60
CA MET A 1 -11.27 14.80 -37.61
C MET A 1 -10.55 14.34 -36.33
N THR A 2 -11.23 14.23 -35.19
CA THR A 2 -10.72 13.68 -33.91
C THR A 2 -10.55 12.16 -33.90
N ASP A 3 -11.46 11.42 -34.57
CA ASP A 3 -11.45 9.95 -34.57
C ASP A 3 -10.22 9.36 -35.29
N ILE A 4 -9.87 9.94 -36.44
CA ILE A 4 -8.70 9.53 -37.25
C ILE A 4 -7.39 9.63 -36.46
N LYS A 5 -7.23 10.64 -35.58
CA LYS A 5 -6.03 10.85 -34.76
C LYS A 5 -5.91 9.85 -33.60
N ALA A 6 -7.04 9.47 -33.00
CA ALA A 6 -7.06 8.45 -31.95
C ALA A 6 -6.71 7.07 -32.51
N GLU A 7 -7.24 6.73 -33.69
CA GLU A 7 -6.91 5.49 -34.41
C GLU A 7 -5.42 5.41 -34.79
N THR A 8 -4.81 6.54 -35.17
CA THR A 8 -3.37 6.60 -35.48
C THR A 8 -2.49 6.37 -34.25
N SER A 9 -2.89 6.85 -33.06
CA SER A 9 -2.13 6.61 -31.82
C SER A 9 -2.20 5.15 -31.36
N LEU A 10 -3.34 4.48 -31.53
CA LEU A 10 -3.47 3.07 -31.15
C LEU A 10 -2.67 2.17 -32.08
N ARG A 11 -2.62 2.47 -33.39
CA ARG A 11 -1.81 1.73 -34.38
C ARG A 11 -0.30 1.93 -34.21
N ARG A 12 0.14 2.97 -33.49
CA ARG A 12 1.56 3.30 -33.29
C ARG A 12 2.29 2.35 -32.32
N PHE A 13 1.57 1.84 -31.32
CA PHE A 13 2.14 0.95 -30.30
C PHE A 13 1.77 -0.50 -30.59
N SER A 14 2.57 -1.45 -30.13
CA SER A 14 2.30 -2.88 -30.31
C SER A 14 1.06 -3.34 -29.56
N GLY A 15 0.57 -4.54 -29.89
CA GLY A 15 -0.48 -5.19 -29.11
C GLY A 15 -0.01 -5.48 -27.70
N GLU A 16 1.23 -5.91 -27.55
CA GLU A 16 1.90 -6.20 -26.30
C GLU A 16 1.95 -4.97 -25.40
N PHE A 17 2.35 -3.80 -25.92
CA PHE A 17 2.38 -2.56 -25.16
C PHE A 17 0.98 -2.17 -24.66
N ARG A 18 -0.04 -2.32 -25.50
CA ARG A 18 -1.42 -2.01 -25.11
C ARG A 18 -1.93 -2.95 -24.04
N TRP A 19 -1.79 -4.26 -24.25
CA TRP A 19 -2.22 -5.31 -23.32
C TRP A 19 -1.47 -5.29 -22.00
N ALA A 20 -0.20 -4.90 -21.99
CA ALA A 20 0.56 -4.69 -20.76
C ALA A 20 -0.18 -3.74 -19.81
N GLY A 21 -0.58 -2.56 -20.31
CA GLY A 21 -1.35 -1.60 -19.51
C GLY A 21 -2.67 -2.19 -19.01
N TYR A 22 -3.47 -2.79 -19.89
CA TYR A 22 -4.75 -3.40 -19.51
C TYR A 22 -4.61 -4.46 -18.41
N LEU A 23 -3.68 -5.41 -18.57
CA LEU A 23 -3.51 -6.52 -17.61
C LEU A 23 -2.96 -6.03 -16.28
N LEU A 24 -2.01 -5.10 -16.29
CA LEU A 24 -1.51 -4.47 -15.05
C LEU A 24 -2.64 -3.76 -14.31
N GLY A 25 -3.43 -2.96 -15.03
CA GLY A 25 -4.61 -2.30 -14.48
C GLY A 25 -5.63 -3.27 -13.90
N PHE A 26 -5.94 -4.33 -14.64
CA PHE A 26 -6.92 -5.34 -14.24
C PHE A 26 -6.47 -6.08 -12.97
N GLY A 27 -5.21 -6.54 -12.92
CA GLY A 27 -4.64 -7.16 -11.73
C GLY A 27 -4.63 -6.21 -10.53
N LEU A 28 -4.22 -4.95 -10.72
CA LEU A 28 -4.28 -3.93 -9.67
C LEU A 28 -5.71 -3.64 -9.19
N GLY A 29 -6.70 -3.70 -10.09
CA GLY A 29 -8.12 -3.60 -9.73
C GLY A 29 -8.55 -4.75 -8.82
N GLY A 30 -8.18 -5.98 -9.17
CA GLY A 30 -8.45 -7.15 -8.34
C GLY A 30 -7.76 -7.10 -6.98
N PHE A 31 -6.51 -6.66 -6.92
CA PHE A 31 -5.82 -6.44 -5.64
C PHE A 31 -6.47 -5.33 -4.82
N PHE A 32 -6.86 -4.22 -5.44
CA PHE A 32 -7.53 -3.13 -4.74
C PHE A 32 -8.82 -3.63 -4.08
N ASP A 33 -9.62 -4.39 -4.81
CA ASP A 33 -10.85 -5.01 -4.31
C ASP A 33 -10.56 -6.01 -3.17
N GLY A 34 -9.66 -6.98 -3.40
CA GLY A 34 -9.30 -7.98 -2.39
C GLY A 34 -8.66 -7.40 -1.13
N ILE A 35 -7.84 -6.35 -1.24
CA ILE A 35 -7.23 -5.70 -0.08
C ILE A 35 -8.27 -4.84 0.64
N VAL A 36 -8.96 -3.94 -0.08
CA VAL A 36 -9.85 -2.97 0.56
C VAL A 36 -11.10 -3.66 1.09
N LEU A 37 -11.78 -4.48 0.30
CA LEU A 37 -13.05 -5.07 0.67
C LEU A 37 -12.88 -6.35 1.50
N HIS A 38 -11.94 -7.24 1.16
CA HIS A 38 -11.83 -8.52 1.88
C HIS A 38 -10.97 -8.42 3.14
N GLN A 39 -9.91 -7.60 3.14
CA GLN A 39 -8.92 -7.60 4.22
C GLN A 39 -9.07 -6.40 5.16
N LEU A 40 -9.19 -5.18 4.62
CA LEU A 40 -9.28 -3.96 5.43
C LEU A 40 -10.68 -3.73 5.99
N LEU A 41 -11.68 -3.70 5.11
CA LEU A 41 -13.06 -3.46 5.49
C LEU A 41 -13.79 -4.74 5.90
N GLN A 42 -13.33 -5.89 5.40
CA GLN A 42 -13.90 -7.22 5.66
C GLN A 42 -15.41 -7.27 5.36
N TRP A 43 -15.86 -6.52 4.35
CA TRP A 43 -17.28 -6.46 3.98
C TRP A 43 -17.77 -7.74 3.30
N HIS A 44 -16.88 -8.43 2.60
CA HIS A 44 -17.12 -9.74 2.02
C HIS A 44 -15.79 -10.45 1.69
N HIS A 45 -15.89 -11.76 1.50
CA HIS A 45 -14.88 -12.61 0.86
C HIS A 45 -15.43 -13.11 -0.48
N LEU A 46 -14.57 -13.70 -1.32
CA LEU A 46 -14.93 -14.13 -2.68
C LEU A 46 -16.17 -15.05 -2.74
N LEU A 47 -16.36 -15.90 -1.72
CA LEU A 47 -17.46 -16.86 -1.67
C LEU A 47 -18.51 -16.54 -0.58
N SER A 48 -18.54 -15.31 -0.06
CA SER A 48 -19.45 -14.93 1.03
C SER A 48 -20.93 -15.05 0.67
N GLY A 49 -21.30 -15.07 -0.61
CA GLY A 49 -22.64 -15.33 -1.12
C GLY A 49 -23.08 -16.79 -1.02
N LEU A 50 -22.14 -17.73 -0.93
CA LEU A 50 -22.42 -19.16 -0.82
C LEU A 50 -22.59 -19.57 0.65
N GLU A 51 -23.75 -20.13 0.99
CA GLU A 51 -24.13 -20.44 2.37
C GLU A 51 -23.16 -21.43 3.04
N GLN A 52 -22.74 -22.47 2.33
CA GLN A 52 -21.81 -23.48 2.84
C GLN A 52 -20.42 -22.89 3.11
N ALA A 53 -19.96 -21.95 2.27
CA ALA A 53 -18.66 -21.31 2.44
C ALA A 53 -18.68 -20.23 3.51
N ARG A 54 -19.79 -19.50 3.65
CA ARG A 54 -19.96 -18.43 4.65
C ARG A 54 -19.74 -18.90 6.09
N LEU A 55 -20.02 -20.17 6.38
CA LEU A 55 -19.86 -20.76 7.72
C LEU A 55 -18.43 -21.24 8.02
N ASP A 56 -17.53 -21.26 7.03
CA ASP A 56 -16.14 -21.69 7.18
C ASP A 56 -15.16 -20.58 6.75
N ILE A 57 -14.64 -19.85 7.73
CA ILE A 57 -13.68 -18.76 7.51
C ILE A 57 -12.38 -19.25 6.83
N ARG A 58 -11.97 -20.50 7.04
CA ARG A 58 -10.75 -21.02 6.40
C ARG A 58 -10.95 -21.16 4.90
N LEU A 59 -12.15 -21.60 4.49
CA LEU A 59 -12.51 -21.72 3.09
C LEU A 59 -12.59 -20.35 2.42
N LEU A 60 -13.17 -19.35 3.09
CA LEU A 60 -13.22 -17.97 2.58
C LEU A 60 -11.81 -17.38 2.37
N ILE A 61 -10.94 -17.49 3.38
CA ILE A 61 -9.55 -17.01 3.30
C ILE A 61 -8.76 -17.75 2.20
N LEU A 62 -8.96 -19.06 2.05
CA LEU A 62 -8.32 -19.84 1.00
C LEU A 62 -8.68 -19.32 -0.39
N TRP A 63 -9.98 -19.11 -0.65
CA TRP A 63 -10.45 -18.65 -1.95
C TRP A 63 -10.07 -17.20 -2.24
N ASP A 64 -10.00 -16.35 -1.21
CA ASP A 64 -9.38 -15.04 -1.34
C ASP A 64 -7.92 -15.14 -1.75
N GLY A 65 -7.14 -16.04 -1.13
CA GLY A 65 -5.74 -16.29 -1.50
C GLY A 65 -5.58 -16.78 -2.94
N ILE A 66 -6.45 -17.69 -3.39
CA ILE A 66 -6.48 -18.17 -4.78
C ILE A 66 -6.81 -17.03 -5.75
N PHE A 67 -7.79 -16.19 -5.40
CA PHE A 67 -8.13 -14.99 -6.16
C PHE A 67 -6.93 -14.04 -6.28
N HIS A 68 -6.22 -13.76 -5.19
CA HIS A 68 -5.00 -12.94 -5.21
C HIS A 68 -3.89 -13.57 -6.06
N ALA A 69 -3.71 -14.90 -6.00
CA ALA A 69 -2.75 -15.61 -6.83
C ALA A 69 -3.08 -15.48 -8.33
N LEU A 70 -4.37 -15.53 -8.68
CA LEU A 70 -4.82 -15.26 -10.05
C LEU A 70 -4.51 -13.81 -10.47
N MET A 71 -4.76 -12.83 -9.61
CA MET A 71 -4.42 -11.42 -9.89
C MET A 71 -2.90 -11.22 -10.04
N TYR A 72 -2.08 -11.93 -9.26
CA TYR A 72 -0.62 -11.95 -9.44
C TYR A 72 -0.23 -12.49 -10.80
N LEU A 73 -0.83 -13.60 -11.24
CA LEU A 73 -0.55 -14.19 -12.54
C LEU A 73 -0.88 -13.20 -13.67
N ILE A 74 -2.05 -12.55 -13.61
CA ILE A 74 -2.45 -11.53 -14.59
C ILE A 74 -1.46 -10.36 -14.60
N ALA A 75 -1.07 -9.85 -13.42
CA ALA A 75 -0.11 -8.78 -13.30
C ALA A 75 1.28 -9.17 -13.85
N ILE A 76 1.75 -10.38 -13.57
CA ILE A 76 3.01 -10.92 -14.10
C ILE A 76 2.98 -10.99 -15.62
N ILE A 77 1.89 -11.48 -16.22
CA ILE A 77 1.72 -11.48 -17.68
C ILE A 77 1.79 -10.04 -18.22
N GLY A 78 1.09 -9.10 -17.57
CA GLY A 78 1.17 -7.68 -17.89
C GLY A 78 2.59 -7.11 -17.84
N LEU A 79 3.36 -7.44 -16.78
CA LEU A 79 4.76 -7.06 -16.63
C LEU A 79 5.66 -7.69 -17.71
N CYS A 80 5.44 -8.96 -18.06
CA CYS A 80 6.19 -9.63 -19.12
C CYS A 80 5.94 -8.99 -20.49
N LEU A 81 4.69 -8.64 -20.80
CA LEU A 81 4.36 -7.90 -22.02
C LEU A 81 4.99 -6.50 -22.01
N LEU A 82 4.95 -5.82 -20.86
CA LEU A 82 5.59 -4.52 -20.69
C LEU A 82 7.09 -4.59 -20.95
N TRP A 83 7.75 -5.60 -20.38
CA TRP A 83 9.18 -5.84 -20.55
C TRP A 83 9.55 -6.14 -21.99
N ARG A 84 8.74 -6.91 -22.71
CA ARG A 84 8.93 -7.19 -24.15
C ARG A 84 8.78 -5.94 -25.00
N ALA A 85 7.84 -5.07 -24.66
CA ALA A 85 7.56 -3.81 -25.35
C ALA A 85 8.36 -2.61 -24.81
N ARG A 86 9.34 -2.81 -23.92
CA ARG A 86 10.04 -1.73 -23.19
C ARG A 86 10.69 -0.67 -24.08
N ASN A 87 11.09 -1.06 -25.29
CA ASN A 87 11.72 -0.15 -26.26
C ASN A 87 10.73 0.87 -26.85
N GLU A 88 9.41 0.71 -26.63
CA GLU A 88 8.38 1.64 -27.07
C GLU A 88 8.14 2.79 -26.09
N PHE A 89 8.55 2.66 -24.82
CA PHE A 89 8.37 3.69 -23.78
C PHE A 89 8.95 5.07 -24.10
N PRO A 90 10.11 5.20 -24.78
CA PRO A 90 10.64 6.51 -25.16
C PRO A 90 9.77 7.26 -26.18
N ALA A 91 8.83 6.59 -26.85
CA ALA A 91 8.01 7.22 -27.87
C ALA A 91 7.04 8.24 -27.25
N PRO A 92 6.89 9.44 -27.84
CA PRO A 92 5.95 10.45 -27.35
C PRO A 92 4.52 9.90 -27.18
N GLY A 93 3.98 10.00 -25.95
CA GLY A 93 2.65 9.55 -25.58
C GLY A 93 2.54 8.10 -25.11
N ALA A 94 3.65 7.35 -25.02
CA ALA A 94 3.69 5.99 -24.50
C ALA A 94 3.24 5.91 -23.04
N ASP A 95 3.76 6.82 -22.20
CA ASP A 95 3.41 7.00 -20.79
C ASP A 95 1.90 7.18 -20.59
N ARG A 96 1.30 8.10 -21.36
CA ARG A 96 -0.12 8.40 -21.28
C ARG A 96 -0.97 7.25 -21.77
N LEU A 97 -0.59 6.59 -22.87
CA LEU A 97 -1.33 5.43 -23.37
C LEU A 97 -1.25 4.26 -22.37
N MET A 98 -0.07 4.01 -21.80
CA MET A 98 0.14 2.97 -20.79
C MET A 98 -0.76 3.23 -19.58
N PHE A 99 -0.73 4.45 -19.02
CA PHE A 99 -1.56 4.82 -17.89
C PHE A 99 -3.06 4.75 -18.24
N ALA A 100 -3.47 5.27 -19.41
CA ALA A 100 -4.85 5.17 -19.86
C ALA A 100 -5.32 3.71 -19.96
N ASN A 101 -4.48 2.80 -20.46
CA ASN A 101 -4.80 1.38 -20.53
C ASN A 101 -4.86 0.71 -19.16
N ALA A 102 -3.99 1.08 -18.23
CA ALA A 102 -4.07 0.63 -16.85
C ALA A 102 -5.37 1.09 -16.16
N VAL A 103 -5.77 2.36 -16.34
CA VAL A 103 -7.03 2.87 -15.77
C VAL A 103 -8.25 2.14 -16.37
N VAL A 104 -8.24 1.84 -17.69
CA VAL A 104 -9.30 1.03 -18.29
C VAL A 104 -9.27 -0.42 -17.78
N GLY A 105 -8.10 -1.02 -17.62
CA GLY A 105 -7.97 -2.37 -17.05
C GLY A 105 -8.54 -2.45 -15.63
N PHE A 106 -8.20 -1.46 -14.79
CA PHE A 106 -8.72 -1.32 -13.44
C PHE A 106 -10.25 -1.23 -13.42
N GLY A 107 -10.83 -0.36 -14.25
CA GLY A 107 -12.28 -0.28 -14.39
C GLY A 107 -12.91 -1.56 -14.95
N GLY A 108 -12.21 -2.22 -15.88
CA GLY A 108 -12.63 -3.49 -16.47
C GLY A 108 -12.79 -4.62 -15.46
N TRP A 109 -11.88 -4.72 -14.47
CA TRP A 109 -12.03 -5.67 -13.37
C TRP A 109 -13.32 -5.42 -12.59
N HIS A 110 -13.53 -4.19 -12.11
CA HIS A 110 -14.69 -3.87 -11.27
C HIS A 110 -16.02 -4.02 -12.01
N VAL A 111 -16.05 -3.73 -13.31
CA VAL A 111 -17.21 -4.00 -14.17
C VAL A 111 -17.46 -5.51 -14.28
N LEU A 112 -16.41 -6.29 -14.53
CA LEU A 112 -16.51 -7.74 -14.64
C LEU A 112 -16.99 -8.36 -13.33
N ASP A 113 -16.40 -7.98 -12.20
CA ASP A 113 -16.77 -8.51 -10.89
C ASP A 113 -18.20 -8.14 -10.50
N SER A 114 -18.60 -6.87 -10.70
CA SER A 114 -19.98 -6.44 -10.41
C SER A 114 -21.02 -7.19 -11.24
N ILE A 115 -20.76 -7.38 -12.54
CA ILE A 115 -21.74 -8.05 -13.41
C ILE A 115 -21.73 -9.55 -13.16
N VAL A 116 -20.55 -10.17 -13.17
CA VAL A 116 -20.42 -11.62 -13.14
C VAL A 116 -20.54 -12.15 -11.72
N SER A 117 -19.74 -11.66 -10.79
CA SER A 117 -19.70 -12.17 -9.41
C SER A 117 -20.91 -11.70 -8.61
N HIS A 118 -21.24 -10.40 -8.65
CA HIS A 118 -22.30 -9.85 -7.80
C HIS A 118 -23.71 -10.14 -8.31
N TRP A 119 -23.96 -9.92 -9.60
CA TRP A 119 -25.32 -9.96 -10.14
C TRP A 119 -25.67 -11.28 -10.84
N LEU A 120 -24.75 -11.85 -11.60
CA LEU A 120 -25.02 -13.08 -12.35
C LEU A 120 -24.86 -14.32 -11.48
N LEU A 121 -23.71 -14.47 -10.81
CA LEU A 121 -23.38 -15.64 -10.00
C LEU A 121 -23.83 -15.48 -8.55
N GLY A 122 -23.89 -14.25 -8.04
CA GLY A 122 -24.26 -13.96 -6.65
C GLY A 122 -23.29 -14.58 -5.63
N ILE A 123 -22.04 -14.81 -6.01
CA ILE A 123 -21.03 -15.47 -5.16
C ILE A 123 -20.53 -14.56 -4.03
N HIS A 124 -20.69 -13.25 -4.18
CA HIS A 124 -20.53 -12.22 -3.15
C HIS A 124 -21.27 -10.94 -3.61
N ARG A 125 -21.42 -9.94 -2.75
CA ARG A 125 -21.84 -8.57 -3.12
C ARG A 125 -20.90 -7.61 -2.41
N VAL A 126 -20.84 -6.35 -2.84
CA VAL A 126 -19.90 -5.36 -2.27
C VAL A 126 -20.03 -5.28 -0.75
N ARG A 127 -21.27 -5.23 -0.26
CA ARG A 127 -21.56 -5.17 1.17
C ARG A 127 -22.83 -5.96 1.49
N MET A 128 -22.66 -7.05 2.24
CA MET A 128 -23.70 -8.05 2.48
C MET A 128 -24.48 -7.83 3.79
N ASP A 129 -23.92 -7.07 4.72
CA ASP A 129 -24.42 -6.84 6.10
C ASP A 129 -25.43 -5.67 6.21
N VAL A 130 -26.04 -5.25 5.10
CA VAL A 130 -26.91 -4.07 5.04
C VAL A 130 -28.25 -4.36 4.35
N ASP A 131 -29.27 -3.57 4.67
CA ASP A 131 -30.63 -3.73 4.12
C ASP A 131 -30.70 -3.55 2.60
N ASN A 132 -29.82 -2.72 2.01
CA ASN A 132 -29.78 -2.47 0.58
C ASN A 132 -28.39 -2.72 -0.04
N PRO A 133 -28.02 -3.99 -0.31
CA PRO A 133 -26.75 -4.33 -0.97
C PRO A 133 -26.61 -3.74 -2.38
N LEU A 134 -27.73 -3.57 -3.10
CA LEU A 134 -27.73 -3.06 -4.48
C LEU A 134 -27.21 -1.63 -4.55
N PHE A 135 -27.51 -0.79 -3.56
CA PHE A 135 -26.96 0.58 -3.49
C PHE A 135 -25.43 0.57 -3.50
N TRP A 136 -24.82 -0.30 -2.68
CA TRP A 136 -23.36 -0.41 -2.58
C TRP A 136 -22.74 -0.98 -3.85
N ASP A 137 -23.39 -1.97 -4.47
CA ASP A 137 -22.94 -2.48 -5.77
C ASP A 137 -22.92 -1.39 -6.84
N LEU A 138 -24.00 -0.62 -6.95
CA LEU A 138 -24.10 0.45 -7.95
C LEU A 138 -23.08 1.56 -7.68
N LEU A 139 -22.85 1.90 -6.41
CA LEU A 139 -21.84 2.87 -6.02
C LEU A 139 -20.44 2.39 -6.40
N TRP A 140 -20.07 1.16 -6.04
CA TRP A 140 -18.75 0.57 -6.33
C TRP A 140 -18.54 0.40 -7.83
N PHE A 141 -19.52 -0.16 -8.54
CA PHE A 141 -19.53 -0.32 -9.99
C PHE A 141 -19.34 1.02 -10.71
N THR A 142 -19.98 2.08 -10.23
CA THR A 142 -19.86 3.40 -10.85
C THR A 142 -18.50 4.04 -10.54
N MET A 143 -18.11 4.07 -9.26
CA MET A 143 -16.91 4.77 -8.79
C MET A 143 -15.61 4.10 -9.25
N PHE A 144 -15.54 2.77 -9.24
CA PHE A 144 -14.33 2.03 -9.54
C PHE A 144 -14.39 1.27 -10.87
N GLY A 145 -15.60 1.04 -11.42
CA GLY A 145 -15.79 0.48 -12.75
C GLY A 145 -15.92 1.56 -13.84
N LEU A 146 -17.10 2.21 -13.90
CA LEU A 146 -17.46 3.11 -14.99
C LEU A 146 -16.60 4.38 -15.06
N ILE A 147 -16.33 5.04 -13.93
CA ILE A 147 -15.54 6.28 -13.91
C ILE A 147 -14.11 6.03 -14.42
N PRO A 148 -13.33 5.06 -13.90
CA PRO A 148 -12.01 4.75 -14.43
C PRO A 148 -12.08 4.34 -15.91
N LEU A 149 -13.02 3.47 -16.28
CA LEU A 149 -13.16 3.02 -17.67
C LEU A 149 -13.40 4.19 -18.64
N THR A 150 -14.27 5.13 -18.29
CA THR A 150 -14.55 6.32 -19.10
C THR A 150 -13.38 7.31 -19.12
N ILE A 151 -12.74 7.57 -17.97
CA ILE A 151 -11.53 8.41 -17.89
C ILE A 151 -10.42 7.84 -18.78
N GLY A 152 -10.09 6.56 -18.63
CA GLY A 152 -9.06 5.89 -19.42
C GLY A 152 -9.39 5.92 -20.92
N TRP A 153 -10.66 5.74 -21.30
CA TRP A 153 -11.10 5.87 -22.68
C TRP A 153 -10.92 7.28 -23.26
N ILE A 154 -11.30 8.33 -22.52
CA ILE A 154 -11.10 9.73 -22.93
C ILE A 154 -9.60 10.06 -23.01
N MET A 155 -8.81 9.52 -22.07
CA MET A 155 -7.35 9.63 -22.05
C MET A 155 -6.67 8.94 -23.22
N ARG A 156 -7.31 8.04 -23.98
CA ARG A 156 -6.76 7.56 -25.27
C ARG A 156 -7.00 8.53 -26.41
N ARG A 157 -8.14 9.23 -26.38
CA ARG A 157 -8.64 10.02 -27.50
C ARG A 157 -8.06 11.42 -27.59
N SER A 158 -7.69 12.04 -26.46
CA SER A 158 -7.11 13.38 -26.53
C SER A 158 -5.77 13.31 -27.28
N GLY A 159 -5.48 14.22 -28.22
CA GLY A 159 -4.15 14.27 -28.83
C GLY A 159 -3.11 14.57 -27.76
N SER A 160 -1.87 14.09 -27.93
CA SER A 160 -0.75 14.56 -27.10
C SER A 160 -0.58 16.07 -27.33
N LYS A 161 -1.20 16.90 -26.48
CA LYS A 161 -0.75 18.28 -26.33
C LYS A 161 0.61 18.17 -25.68
N ARG A 162 1.64 18.64 -26.38
CA ARG A 162 3.03 18.66 -25.96
C ARG A 162 3.13 19.43 -24.64
N GLY A 163 3.03 18.73 -23.51
CA GLY A 163 3.45 19.24 -22.22
C GLY A 163 4.96 19.12 -22.18
N SER A 164 5.67 20.20 -22.45
CA SER A 164 7.13 20.31 -22.32
C SER A 164 7.58 20.38 -20.86
N GLY A 165 6.99 19.56 -20.00
CA GLY A 165 7.37 19.45 -18.60
C GLY A 165 8.19 18.18 -18.41
N VAL A 166 9.36 18.30 -17.79
CA VAL A 166 10.05 17.15 -17.18
C VAL A 166 9.01 16.38 -16.35
N PRO A 167 8.88 15.04 -16.51
CA PRO A 167 7.92 14.28 -15.72
C PRO A 167 8.22 14.54 -14.25
N ARG A 168 7.28 15.19 -13.55
CA ARG A 168 7.41 15.50 -12.12
C ARG A 168 7.25 14.24 -11.27
N SER A 169 6.74 13.14 -11.82
CA SER A 169 6.43 11.92 -11.06
C SER A 169 7.65 11.21 -10.44
N PRO A 170 8.81 11.04 -11.11
CA PRO A 170 9.97 10.43 -10.47
C PRO A 170 10.55 11.38 -9.41
N PHE A 171 10.56 12.69 -9.69
CA PHE A 171 10.99 13.69 -8.73
C PHE A 171 10.08 13.74 -7.49
N LEU A 172 8.77 13.71 -7.67
CA LEU A 172 7.79 13.66 -6.57
C LEU A 172 7.87 12.34 -5.80
N LEU A 173 8.12 11.22 -6.47
CA LEU A 173 8.31 9.93 -5.80
C LEU A 173 9.61 9.92 -4.98
N VAL A 174 10.69 10.48 -5.53
CA VAL A 174 11.96 10.65 -4.83
C VAL A 174 11.77 11.59 -3.64
N VAL A 175 11.11 12.74 -3.82
CA VAL A 175 10.79 13.66 -2.72
C VAL A 175 9.95 12.95 -1.67
N ALA A 176 8.86 12.27 -2.05
CA ALA A 176 8.00 11.55 -1.12
C ALA A 176 8.75 10.48 -0.33
N ALA A 177 9.58 9.66 -1.00
CA ALA A 177 10.40 8.64 -0.36
C ALA A 177 11.45 9.26 0.58
N LEU A 178 12.11 10.32 0.13
CA LEU A 178 13.11 11.05 0.92
C LEU A 178 12.48 11.89 2.05
N THR A 179 11.18 12.19 2.02
CA THR A 179 10.48 12.88 3.12
C THR A 179 9.85 11.90 4.11
N ALA A 180 9.25 10.82 3.63
CA ALA A 180 8.54 9.86 4.48
C ALA A 180 9.49 9.11 5.42
N GLY A 181 10.68 8.75 4.93
CA GLY A 181 11.71 8.13 5.76
C GLY A 181 12.11 9.00 6.96
N PRO A 182 12.58 10.24 6.75
CA PRO A 182 12.89 11.18 7.84
C PRO A 182 11.72 11.54 8.75
N LEU A 183 10.50 11.66 8.21
CA LEU A 183 9.30 11.89 9.03
C LEU A 183 9.01 10.70 9.95
N ALA A 184 9.15 9.47 9.48
CA ALA A 184 8.99 8.26 10.28
C ALA A 184 10.11 8.08 11.33
N LEU A 185 11.24 8.77 11.15
CA LEU A 185 12.36 8.79 12.08
C LEU A 185 12.18 9.78 13.24
N LEU A 186 11.24 10.73 13.13
CA LEU A 186 10.97 11.69 14.20
C LEU A 186 10.33 10.98 15.40
N PRO A 187 10.84 11.20 16.62
CA PRO A 187 10.19 10.68 17.81
C PRO A 187 8.86 11.39 18.06
N PRO A 188 7.89 10.70 18.70
CA PRO A 188 6.65 11.33 19.14
C PRO A 188 6.92 12.42 20.18
N SER A 189 6.27 13.58 20.04
CA SER A 189 6.55 14.79 20.83
C SER A 189 6.07 14.75 22.29
N ASP A 190 5.43 13.66 22.72
CA ASP A 190 4.70 13.59 24.00
C ASP A 190 4.87 12.22 24.68
N GLN A 191 6.11 11.69 24.69
CA GLN A 191 6.44 10.45 25.41
C GLN A 191 7.55 10.68 26.42
N SER A 192 7.23 10.44 27.69
CA SER A 192 8.19 10.35 28.79
C SER A 192 8.86 8.97 28.86
N GLN A 193 8.28 7.96 28.22
CA GLN A 193 8.79 6.60 28.23
C GLN A 193 9.92 6.42 27.21
N VAL A 194 11.06 5.95 27.70
CA VAL A 194 12.28 5.70 26.95
C VAL A 194 12.67 4.23 27.10
N ALA A 195 12.91 3.56 25.99
CA ALA A 195 13.47 2.23 25.93
C ALA A 195 14.99 2.33 25.77
N VAL A 196 15.73 1.68 26.66
CA VAL A 196 17.20 1.73 26.71
C VAL A 196 17.73 0.33 26.55
N LEU A 197 18.57 0.11 25.53
CA LEU A 197 19.33 -1.11 25.36
C LEU A 197 20.78 -0.87 25.80
N PHE A 198 21.21 -1.52 26.87
CA PHE A 198 22.58 -1.48 27.35
C PHE A 198 23.47 -2.51 26.64
N SER A 199 24.77 -2.25 26.65
CA SER A 199 25.74 -3.20 26.09
C SER A 199 25.76 -4.50 26.90
N PRO A 200 26.06 -5.66 26.29
CA PRO A 200 26.13 -6.93 27.01
C PRO A 200 27.16 -6.98 28.16
N GLY A 201 28.10 -6.03 28.22
CA GLY A 201 29.08 -5.89 29.30
C GLY A 201 28.63 -4.97 30.44
N THR A 202 27.42 -4.42 30.37
CA THR A 202 26.86 -3.53 31.41
C THR A 202 26.16 -4.39 32.46
N ASN A 203 26.58 -4.30 33.71
CA ASN A 203 25.89 -5.02 34.79
C ASN A 203 24.59 -4.31 35.13
N GLU A 204 23.62 -5.02 35.71
CA GLU A 204 22.33 -4.44 36.09
C GLU A 204 22.51 -3.23 37.03
N LEU A 205 23.43 -3.32 38.00
CA LEU A 205 23.75 -2.22 38.92
C LEU A 205 24.20 -0.94 38.18
N ASP A 206 24.97 -1.10 37.10
CA ASP A 206 25.45 0.02 36.28
C ASP A 206 24.30 0.61 35.45
N ALA A 207 23.41 -0.25 34.93
CA ALA A 207 22.18 0.17 34.25
C ALA A 207 21.22 0.93 35.20
N PHE A 208 21.04 0.44 36.43
CA PHE A 208 20.27 1.13 37.47
C PHE A 208 20.87 2.51 37.80
N ALA A 209 22.19 2.58 37.96
CA ALA A 209 22.89 3.84 38.24
C ALA A 209 22.76 4.83 37.07
N ALA A 210 22.83 4.34 35.83
CA ALA A 210 22.62 5.14 34.62
C ALA A 210 21.22 5.74 34.56
N ILE A 211 20.21 4.94 34.88
CA ILE A 211 18.81 5.37 34.87
C ILE A 211 18.55 6.37 36.01
N ALA A 212 19.14 6.15 37.18
CA ALA A 212 19.06 7.09 38.29
C ALA A 212 19.74 8.44 37.98
N ALA A 213 20.85 8.43 37.22
CA ALA A 213 21.56 9.65 36.83
C ALA A 213 20.70 10.61 35.99
N VAL A 214 19.77 10.07 35.20
CA VAL A 214 18.82 10.85 34.39
C VAL A 214 17.48 11.09 35.09
N ASN A 215 17.41 10.86 36.41
CA ASN A 215 16.16 10.89 37.20
C ASN A 215 15.05 9.99 36.63
N GLY A 216 15.43 8.94 35.91
CA GLY A 216 14.49 8.01 35.29
C GLY A 216 13.90 7.05 36.32
N ARG A 217 12.62 6.73 36.15
CA ARG A 217 11.91 5.70 36.90
C ARG A 217 11.80 4.43 36.06
N ILE A 218 12.22 3.31 36.61
CA ILE A 218 12.15 2.03 35.90
C ILE A 218 10.71 1.54 35.86
N ILE A 219 10.24 1.20 34.66
CA ILE A 219 8.93 0.61 34.40
C ILE A 219 9.06 -0.90 34.33
N ALA A 220 9.99 -1.39 33.50
CA ALA A 220 10.23 -2.80 33.26
C ALA A 220 11.65 -3.05 32.77
N SER A 221 12.11 -4.29 32.91
CA SER A 221 13.32 -4.80 32.30
C SER A 221 13.06 -6.18 31.69
N ASP A 222 13.82 -6.53 30.67
CA ASP A 222 13.79 -7.87 30.11
C ASP A 222 14.59 -8.86 30.98
N ALA A 223 14.44 -10.16 30.70
CA ALA A 223 15.12 -11.21 31.47
C ALA A 223 16.65 -11.23 31.28
N SER A 224 17.18 -10.61 30.21
CA SER A 224 18.63 -10.49 30.02
C SER A 224 19.25 -9.31 30.77
N GLY A 225 18.42 -8.40 31.31
CA GLY A 225 18.89 -7.18 31.97
C GLY A 225 19.52 -6.17 31.01
N GLN A 226 19.31 -6.31 29.70
CA GLN A 226 19.89 -5.42 28.69
C GLN A 226 18.89 -4.38 28.21
N LEU A 227 17.60 -4.73 28.13
CA LEU A 227 16.54 -3.85 27.66
C LEU A 227 15.70 -3.35 28.83
N TRP A 228 15.62 -2.03 28.97
CA TRP A 228 14.94 -1.36 30.06
C TRP A 228 13.93 -0.36 29.53
N ALA A 229 12.73 -0.37 30.09
CA ALA A 229 11.73 0.66 29.90
C ALA A 229 11.79 1.63 31.08
N VAL A 230 11.95 2.92 30.78
CA VAL A 230 12.22 3.97 31.75
C VAL A 230 11.28 5.13 31.51
N ASP A 231 10.55 5.55 32.54
CA ASP A 231 9.83 6.82 32.55
C ASP A 231 10.81 7.94 32.90
N MET A 232 11.17 8.75 31.92
CA MET A 232 12.13 9.84 32.02
C MET A 232 11.40 11.18 32.11
N PRO A 233 11.70 12.02 33.11
CA PRO A 233 11.10 13.34 33.23
C PRO A 233 11.58 14.26 32.09
N ALA A 234 10.80 15.31 31.78
CA ALA A 234 11.04 16.17 30.62
C ALA A 234 12.38 16.96 30.66
N ASP A 235 12.99 17.08 31.83
CA ASP A 235 14.30 17.68 32.06
C ASP A 235 15.46 16.66 32.04
N GLY A 236 15.16 15.36 31.95
CA GLY A 236 16.13 14.28 31.80
C GLY A 236 16.80 14.31 30.43
N ASN A 237 18.12 14.09 30.39
CA ASN A 237 18.87 14.07 29.13
C ASN A 237 19.13 12.61 28.67
N PRO A 238 18.41 12.10 27.66
CA PRO A 238 18.58 10.72 27.20
C PRO A 238 19.97 10.45 26.61
N LEU A 239 20.72 11.48 26.20
CA LEU A 239 22.10 11.33 25.71
C LEU A 239 23.08 10.89 26.80
N GLU A 240 22.76 11.14 28.06
CA GLU A 240 23.61 10.78 29.20
C GLU A 240 23.69 9.26 29.39
N LEU A 241 22.62 8.53 29.05
CA LEU A 241 22.58 7.06 29.10
C LEU A 241 23.67 6.41 28.22
N TYR A 242 24.04 7.02 27.09
CA TYR A 242 25.14 6.53 26.25
C TYR A 242 26.50 6.58 26.96
N ARG A 243 26.70 7.52 27.88
CA ARG A 243 27.93 7.59 28.69
C ARG A 243 28.03 6.44 29.70
N HIS A 244 26.89 5.82 30.00
CA HIS A 244 26.79 4.68 30.91
C HIS A 244 26.63 3.34 30.17
N GLY A 245 27.03 3.27 28.90
CA GLY A 245 27.06 2.00 28.16
C GLY A 245 25.75 1.65 27.46
N ALA A 246 24.79 2.58 27.36
CA ALA A 246 23.66 2.39 26.46
C ALA A 246 24.14 2.31 25.00
N LEU A 247 23.66 1.31 24.28
CA LEU A 247 23.85 1.15 22.83
C LEU A 247 22.75 1.85 22.05
N LEU A 248 21.51 1.76 22.54
CA LEU A 248 20.33 2.38 21.94
C LEU A 248 19.48 3.02 23.02
N VAL A 249 19.01 4.24 22.77
CA VAL A 249 18.09 4.96 23.64
C VAL A 249 16.98 5.47 22.73
N SER A 250 15.73 5.05 22.96
CA SER A 250 14.61 5.59 22.21
C SER A 250 14.46 7.09 22.52
N ASN A 251 13.97 7.86 21.56
CA ASN A 251 13.79 9.31 21.70
C ASN A 251 15.11 10.11 21.94
N ALA A 252 16.29 9.50 21.74
CA ALA A 252 17.55 10.22 21.70
C ALA A 252 17.84 10.80 20.30
N ALA A 253 18.89 11.62 20.17
CA ALA A 253 19.26 12.30 18.93
C ALA A 253 19.53 11.37 17.72
N LEU A 254 19.73 10.07 17.97
CA LEU A 254 19.82 9.06 16.92
C LEU A 254 18.41 8.58 16.54
N PRO A 255 17.97 8.77 15.29
CA PRO A 255 16.67 8.33 14.87
C PRO A 255 16.64 6.80 14.76
N LEU A 256 16.02 6.14 15.73
CA LEU A 256 15.87 4.67 15.76
C LEU A 256 14.56 4.19 15.12
N GLY A 257 13.90 5.05 14.34
CA GLY A 257 12.72 4.71 13.54
C GLY A 257 11.61 4.09 14.36
N CYS A 258 11.16 2.89 13.98
CA CYS A 258 10.08 2.17 14.66
C CYS A 258 10.35 1.94 16.15
N PHE A 259 11.62 1.86 16.58
CA PHE A 259 11.97 1.69 18.00
C PHE A 259 11.53 2.89 18.86
N ASN A 260 11.48 4.10 18.29
CA ASN A 260 10.96 5.31 18.96
C ASN A 260 9.43 5.31 19.10
N TRP A 261 8.73 4.44 18.36
CA TRP A 261 7.28 4.32 18.39
C TRP A 261 6.79 3.13 19.24
N THR A 262 7.70 2.28 19.71
CA THR A 262 7.37 1.17 20.60
C THR A 262 7.10 1.71 22.00
N ARG A 263 5.87 1.53 22.49
CA ARG A 263 5.54 1.76 23.90
C ARG A 263 5.90 0.53 24.71
N ALA A 264 6.42 0.73 25.91
CA ALA A 264 6.65 -0.34 26.88
C ALA A 264 5.35 -0.71 27.62
#